data_AF-A0A2M7B2C5-F1
#
_entry.id   AF-A0A2M7B2C5-F1
#
_cell.length_a   1.000
_cell.length_b   1.000
_cell.length_c   1.000
_cell.angle_alpha   90.00
_cell.angle_beta   90.00
_cell.angle_gamma   90.00
#
_symmetry.space_group_name_H-M   'P 1'
#
loop_
_entity.id
_entity.type
_entity.pdbx_description
1 polymer ?
#
loop_
_entity_poly.entity_id
_entity_poly.type
_entity_poly.pdbx_seq_one_letter_code
_entity_poly.pdbx_strand_id
1 'polypeptide(L)'
;MKKIRTTKAIITIATIILSSFSNLLADRLIVGIIEQNFNNWDIDTINPFDIRVAFEKKNNEWKSFPTDFQPPNNCLPYYPKTLDWTICFNGKEIGKIKSILPETIDYYKDIGIHYIKNMNDVPRLGKPSEDFSGWIDKPVYRPIVVCTSSSCQDPEKWKPYVPSKMDISKALSVATTELLKDTTVDIYKKYKLEKSYKSINDKLICITIDNKVETNADTSDFAESKTGNNQYAWFLLSNSKCRYLKSNMRLIDAGDYDNDGKVEVVFKIEEYDHDGYVLYYDGFQKNSEFYWIYH
;
A
#
# COMPACT_ATOMS: atom_id res chain seq x y z
N MET A 1 -78.28 28.01 -29.10
CA MET A 1 -78.37 26.75 -28.32
C MET A 1 -76.97 26.32 -27.85
N LYS A 2 -76.94 25.80 -26.62
CA LYS A 2 -75.87 25.21 -25.79
C LYS A 2 -74.48 24.88 -26.38
N LYS A 3 -73.47 25.36 -25.62
CA LYS A 3 -72.12 24.83 -25.32
C LYS A 3 -71.84 23.37 -25.71
N ILE A 4 -70.63 23.10 -26.22
CA ILE A 4 -69.73 22.06 -25.66
C ILE A 4 -68.27 22.59 -25.71
N ARG A 5 -67.66 22.79 -24.53
CA ARG A 5 -66.23 22.99 -24.33
C ARG A 5 -65.59 21.61 -24.25
N THR A 6 -64.64 21.28 -25.12
CA THR A 6 -63.79 20.09 -24.97
C THR A 6 -62.51 20.47 -24.25
N THR A 7 -62.45 20.10 -22.97
CA THR A 7 -61.30 20.17 -22.08
C THR A 7 -60.23 19.19 -22.57
N LYS A 8 -59.04 19.69 -22.97
CA LYS A 8 -57.88 18.84 -23.18
C LYS A 8 -57.31 18.44 -21.82
N ALA A 9 -57.37 17.15 -21.51
CA ALA A 9 -56.76 16.56 -20.34
C ALA A 9 -55.23 16.69 -20.42
N ILE A 10 -54.64 17.29 -19.39
CA ILE A 10 -53.20 17.25 -19.14
C ILE A 10 -52.92 15.88 -18.50
N ILE A 11 -52.34 14.96 -19.27
CA ILE A 11 -51.79 13.71 -18.74
C ILE A 11 -50.42 14.05 -18.19
N THR A 12 -50.35 14.31 -16.89
CA THR A 12 -49.08 14.32 -16.15
C THR A 12 -48.60 12.86 -16.06
N ILE A 13 -47.71 12.45 -16.96
CA ILE A 13 -46.97 11.20 -16.81
C ILE A 13 -46.00 11.44 -15.66
N ALA A 14 -46.42 11.03 -14.46
CA ALA A 14 -45.52 10.82 -13.35
C ALA A 14 -44.66 9.61 -13.71
N THR A 15 -43.53 9.85 -14.38
CA THR A 15 -42.45 8.87 -14.48
C THR A 15 -41.90 8.72 -13.06
N ILE A 16 -42.50 7.79 -12.31
CA ILE A 16 -41.93 7.31 -11.06
C ILE A 16 -40.59 6.73 -11.45
N ILE A 17 -39.54 7.45 -11.08
CA ILE A 17 -38.14 7.03 -11.13
C ILE A 17 -38.02 5.83 -10.19
N LEU A 18 -38.37 4.65 -10.72
CA LEU A 18 -37.98 3.34 -10.19
C LEU A 18 -36.56 3.06 -10.70
N SER A 19 -35.61 3.92 -10.35
CA SER A 19 -34.19 3.65 -10.48
C SER A 19 -33.58 3.60 -9.09
N SER A 20 -32.74 2.58 -8.88
CA SER A 20 -31.83 2.40 -7.76
C SER A 20 -32.44 2.09 -6.37
N PHE A 21 -33.19 0.99 -6.30
CA PHE A 21 -33.14 0.11 -5.11
C PHE A 21 -32.51 -1.25 -5.46
N SER A 22 -31.59 -1.25 -6.43
CA SER A 22 -30.66 -2.34 -6.68
C SER A 22 -29.61 -2.32 -5.58
N ASN A 23 -29.91 -3.01 -4.48
CA ASN A 23 -29.00 -3.54 -3.47
C ASN A 23 -27.85 -2.62 -3.06
N LEU A 24 -28.08 -2.00 -1.91
CA LEU A 24 -27.15 -1.44 -0.95
C LEU A 24 -26.09 -2.43 -0.42
N LEU A 25 -25.64 -3.39 -1.24
CA LEU A 25 -24.31 -3.97 -1.11
C LEU A 25 -23.43 -3.10 -1.99
N ALA A 26 -23.08 -1.91 -1.49
CA ALA A 26 -21.94 -1.21 -2.06
C ALA A 26 -20.78 -2.21 -2.02
N ASP A 27 -20.34 -2.67 -3.20
CA ASP A 27 -19.20 -3.57 -3.30
C ASP A 27 -18.07 -2.93 -2.49
N ARG A 28 -17.64 -3.64 -1.43
CA ARG A 28 -16.60 -3.11 -0.54
C ARG A 28 -15.36 -2.90 -1.40
N LEU A 29 -14.97 -1.64 -1.58
CA LEU A 29 -13.70 -1.28 -2.22
C LEU A 29 -12.58 -1.61 -1.25
N ILE A 30 -11.78 -2.59 -1.62
CA ILE A 30 -10.73 -3.17 -0.79
C ILE A 30 -9.45 -3.22 -1.62
N VAL A 31 -8.33 -2.88 -0.98
CA VAL A 31 -6.99 -3.06 -1.52
C VAL A 31 -6.27 -4.11 -0.68
N GLY A 32 -5.70 -5.09 -1.38
CA GLY A 32 -4.85 -6.13 -0.80
C GLY A 32 -3.50 -6.22 -1.50
N ILE A 33 -2.65 -7.08 -0.98
CA ILE A 33 -1.30 -7.30 -1.50
C ILE A 33 -1.07 -8.79 -1.68
N ILE A 34 -0.73 -9.22 -2.90
CA ILE A 34 -0.15 -10.54 -3.13
C ILE A 34 1.28 -10.53 -2.60
N GLU A 35 1.58 -11.42 -1.67
CA GLU A 35 2.90 -11.54 -1.06
C GLU A 35 3.35 -13.00 -1.03
N GLN A 36 4.66 -13.22 -0.98
CA GLN A 36 5.24 -14.56 -0.85
C GLN A 36 4.91 -15.11 0.53
N ASN A 37 4.36 -16.32 0.60
CA ASN A 37 4.06 -16.98 1.87
C ASN A 37 5.27 -17.77 2.38
N PHE A 38 5.47 -17.70 3.69
CA PHE A 38 6.53 -18.40 4.41
C PHE A 38 5.95 -19.24 5.54
N ASN A 39 6.32 -20.51 5.53
CA ASN A 39 6.06 -21.46 6.60
C ASN A 39 7.42 -21.83 7.24
N ASN A 40 7.57 -21.56 8.54
CA ASN A 40 8.82 -21.81 9.27
C ASN A 40 10.08 -21.26 8.58
N TRP A 41 10.04 -20.02 8.10
CA TRP A 41 11.17 -19.33 7.43
C TRP A 41 11.58 -19.88 6.07
N ASP A 42 10.81 -20.83 5.53
CA ASP A 42 10.95 -21.33 4.17
C ASP A 42 9.72 -20.98 3.33
N ILE A 43 9.92 -20.81 2.02
CA ILE A 43 8.84 -20.55 1.09
C ILE A 43 7.90 -21.77 1.11
N ASP A 44 6.61 -21.52 1.29
CA ASP A 44 5.62 -22.60 1.18
C ASP A 44 5.62 -23.13 -0.26
N THR A 45 6.01 -24.39 -0.41
CA THR A 45 6.12 -25.03 -1.73
C THR A 45 4.76 -25.39 -2.35
N ILE A 46 3.71 -25.45 -1.53
CA ILE A 46 2.33 -25.77 -1.94
C ILE A 46 1.60 -24.48 -2.28
N ASN A 47 1.64 -23.50 -1.37
CA ASN A 47 0.99 -22.19 -1.53
C ASN A 47 2.02 -21.06 -1.41
N PRO A 48 2.85 -20.83 -2.44
CA PRO A 48 3.97 -19.89 -2.36
C PRO A 48 3.56 -18.42 -2.27
N PHE A 49 2.27 -18.12 -2.42
CA PHE A 49 1.70 -16.78 -2.37
C PHE A 49 0.35 -16.77 -1.67
N ASP A 50 0.11 -15.71 -0.92
CA ASP A 50 -1.18 -15.37 -0.32
C ASP A 50 -1.58 -13.94 -0.68
N ILE A 51 -2.81 -13.55 -0.33
CA ILE A 51 -3.24 -12.15 -0.37
C ILE A 51 -3.43 -11.65 1.04
N ARG A 52 -2.78 -10.54 1.38
CA ARG A 52 -3.07 -9.79 2.58
C ARG A 52 -4.14 -8.74 2.31
N VAL A 53 -5.27 -8.85 3.00
CA VAL A 53 -6.39 -7.89 2.92
C VAL A 53 -6.10 -6.71 3.85
N ALA A 54 -5.63 -5.61 3.29
CA ALA A 54 -5.01 -4.55 4.08
C ALA A 54 -5.90 -3.32 4.30
N PHE A 55 -6.56 -2.83 3.24
CA PHE A 55 -7.29 -1.56 3.29
C PHE A 55 -8.69 -1.67 2.72
N GLU A 56 -9.61 -0.86 3.25
CA GLU A 56 -10.97 -0.68 2.73
C GLU A 56 -11.33 0.80 2.63
N LYS A 57 -12.09 1.18 1.60
CA LYS A 57 -12.65 2.52 1.48
C LYS A 57 -13.99 2.56 2.23
N LYS A 58 -14.07 3.38 3.28
CA LYS A 58 -15.26 3.63 4.09
C LYS A 58 -15.52 5.12 4.20
N ASN A 59 -16.73 5.56 3.86
CA ASN A 59 -17.13 6.97 3.91
C ASN A 59 -16.15 7.90 3.17
N ASN A 60 -15.71 7.50 1.97
CA ASN A 60 -14.70 8.19 1.16
C ASN A 60 -13.30 8.31 1.81
N GLU A 61 -12.99 7.51 2.82
CA GLU A 61 -11.67 7.45 3.42
C GLU A 61 -11.13 6.02 3.37
N TRP A 62 -9.85 5.88 3.04
CA TRP A 62 -9.14 4.62 3.18
C TRP A 62 -8.84 4.36 4.65
N LYS A 63 -9.17 3.16 5.11
CA LYS A 63 -8.90 2.65 6.45
C LYS A 63 -8.27 1.27 6.37
N SER A 64 -7.39 0.94 7.30
CA SER A 64 -6.86 -0.40 7.42
C SER A 64 -7.88 -1.31 8.06
N PHE A 65 -7.81 -2.59 7.70
CA PHE A 65 -8.46 -3.62 8.49
C PHE A 65 -7.81 -3.68 9.88
N PRO A 66 -8.59 -3.99 10.93
CA PRO A 66 -8.05 -4.14 12.28
C PRO A 66 -7.02 -5.26 12.34
N THR A 67 -5.99 -5.10 13.17
CA THR A 67 -4.93 -6.10 13.35
C THR A 67 -4.61 -6.43 14.81
N ASP A 68 -5.10 -5.63 15.75
CA ASP A 68 -4.92 -5.85 17.19
C ASP A 68 -5.97 -6.85 17.71
N PHE A 69 -5.62 -8.14 17.67
CA PHE A 69 -6.50 -9.23 18.08
C PHE A 69 -5.79 -10.21 19.00
N GLN A 70 -6.39 -10.49 20.16
CA GLN A 70 -5.92 -11.52 21.08
C GLN A 70 -7.10 -12.44 21.48
N PRO A 71 -7.07 -13.75 21.15
CA PRO A 71 -6.11 -14.42 20.24
C PRO A 71 -6.26 -13.95 18.77
N PRO A 72 -5.26 -14.23 17.88
CA PRO A 72 -5.29 -13.86 16.46
C PRO A 72 -6.58 -14.27 15.73
N ASN A 73 -7.14 -15.44 16.07
CA ASN A 73 -8.36 -15.98 15.47
C ASN A 73 -9.62 -15.09 15.67
N ASN A 74 -9.59 -14.15 16.61
CA ASN A 74 -10.67 -13.18 16.81
C ASN A 74 -10.83 -12.21 15.64
N CYS A 75 -9.87 -12.18 14.71
CA CYS A 75 -9.94 -11.36 13.51
C CYS A 75 -11.01 -11.83 12.50
N LEU A 76 -11.33 -13.13 12.45
CA LEU A 76 -12.13 -13.77 11.39
C LEU A 76 -13.49 -13.10 11.06
N PRO A 77 -14.24 -12.51 12.01
CA PRO A 77 -15.50 -11.81 11.70
C PRO A 77 -15.32 -10.47 10.97
N TYR A 78 -14.13 -9.87 11.03
CA TYR A 78 -13.85 -8.55 10.47
C TYR A 78 -13.44 -8.60 8.99
N TYR A 79 -12.97 -9.76 8.53
CA TYR A 79 -12.49 -9.98 7.18
C TYR A 79 -13.55 -10.63 6.28
N PRO A 80 -13.65 -10.23 4.99
CA PRO A 80 -14.60 -10.85 4.06
C PRO A 80 -14.28 -12.32 3.83
N LYS A 81 -15.30 -13.19 3.71
CA LYS A 81 -15.05 -14.63 3.52
C LYS A 81 -14.46 -14.97 2.16
N THR A 82 -14.85 -14.26 1.12
CA THR A 82 -14.39 -14.47 -0.25
C THR A 82 -14.24 -13.15 -0.96
N LEU A 83 -13.23 -13.01 -1.80
CA LEU A 83 -12.99 -11.79 -2.57
C LEU A 83 -12.59 -12.15 -4.00
N ASP A 84 -13.14 -11.37 -4.93
CA ASP A 84 -12.76 -11.34 -6.34
C ASP A 84 -11.83 -10.14 -6.54
N TRP A 85 -10.67 -10.38 -7.12
CA TRP A 85 -9.59 -9.41 -7.21
C TRP A 85 -9.22 -9.12 -8.65
N THR A 86 -8.94 -7.85 -8.92
CA THR A 86 -8.19 -7.38 -10.07
C THR A 86 -6.73 -7.21 -9.64
N ILE A 87 -5.79 -7.77 -10.41
CA ILE A 87 -4.36 -7.61 -10.16
C ILE A 87 -3.89 -6.36 -10.88
N CYS A 88 -3.36 -5.40 -10.12
CA CYS A 88 -2.88 -4.12 -10.60
C CYS A 88 -1.36 -4.06 -10.59
N PHE A 89 -0.79 -3.53 -11.67
CA PHE A 89 0.63 -3.19 -11.70
C PHE A 89 0.93 -2.08 -12.71
N ASN A 90 1.63 -1.02 -12.28
CA ASN A 90 2.09 0.08 -13.15
C ASN A 90 0.94 0.68 -13.99
N GLY A 91 -0.18 1.01 -13.34
CA GLY A 91 -1.29 1.66 -14.03
C GLY A 91 -2.15 0.73 -14.90
N LYS A 92 -2.03 -0.60 -14.77
CA LYS A 92 -2.71 -1.58 -15.62
C LYS A 92 -3.27 -2.76 -14.85
N GLU A 93 -4.41 -3.27 -15.32
CA GLU A 93 -4.89 -4.61 -14.99
C GLU A 93 -3.99 -5.64 -15.69
N ILE A 94 -3.45 -6.59 -14.93
CA ILE A 94 -2.58 -7.66 -15.44
C ILE A 94 -3.14 -9.06 -15.20
N GLY A 95 -4.30 -9.18 -14.54
CA GLY A 95 -4.94 -10.46 -14.27
C GLY A 95 -6.09 -10.32 -13.27
N LYS A 96 -6.76 -11.45 -12.99
CA LYS A 96 -7.81 -11.55 -11.96
C LYS A 96 -7.66 -12.84 -11.21
N ILE A 97 -7.93 -12.82 -9.90
CA ILE A 97 -7.87 -13.99 -9.03
C ILE A 97 -9.00 -13.96 -8.01
N LYS A 98 -9.27 -15.11 -7.40
CA LYS A 98 -10.20 -15.24 -6.28
C LYS A 98 -9.44 -15.70 -5.05
N SER A 99 -9.90 -15.25 -3.88
CA SER A 99 -9.33 -15.67 -2.61
C SER A 99 -10.40 -16.04 -1.59
N ILE A 100 -9.98 -16.77 -0.56
CA ILE A 100 -10.82 -17.17 0.57
C ILE A 100 -10.11 -16.86 1.88
N LEU A 101 -10.88 -16.40 2.86
CA LEU A 101 -10.42 -16.34 4.24
C LEU A 101 -10.25 -17.78 4.77
N PRO A 102 -9.13 -18.14 5.39
CA PRO A 102 -8.96 -19.43 6.05
C PRO A 102 -9.97 -19.62 7.20
N GLU A 103 -10.16 -20.87 7.61
CA GLU A 103 -11.04 -21.21 8.74
C GLU A 103 -10.43 -20.84 10.09
N THR A 104 -9.08 -20.80 10.17
CA THR A 104 -8.32 -20.46 11.38
C THR A 104 -7.18 -19.51 11.06
N ILE A 105 -6.82 -18.68 12.03
CA ILE A 105 -5.62 -17.84 12.03
C ILE A 105 -4.86 -18.14 13.33
N ASP A 106 -3.71 -18.79 13.19
CA ASP A 106 -2.95 -19.32 14.32
C ASP A 106 -1.86 -18.34 14.80
N TYR A 107 -1.35 -17.48 13.92
CA TYR A 107 -0.25 -16.55 14.20
C TYR A 107 -0.65 -15.09 13.92
N TYR A 108 -0.09 -14.14 14.69
CA TYR A 108 -0.31 -12.70 14.46
C TYR A 108 0.10 -12.27 13.05
N LYS A 109 1.20 -12.82 12.52
CA LYS A 109 1.66 -12.55 11.14
C LYS A 109 0.66 -12.97 10.06
N ASP A 110 -0.26 -13.88 10.37
CA ASP A 110 -1.25 -14.39 9.43
C ASP A 110 -2.55 -13.58 9.45
N ILE A 111 -2.67 -12.56 10.32
CA ILE A 111 -3.85 -11.69 10.36
C ILE A 111 -4.04 -11.01 9.00
N GLY A 112 -5.26 -11.15 8.47
CA GLY A 112 -5.66 -10.62 7.16
C GLY A 112 -5.19 -11.43 5.95
N ILE A 113 -4.55 -12.58 6.14
CA ILE A 113 -4.20 -13.50 5.06
C ILE A 113 -5.44 -14.18 4.49
N HIS A 114 -5.51 -14.22 3.16
CA HIS A 114 -6.44 -15.00 2.37
C HIS A 114 -5.66 -15.94 1.45
N TYR A 115 -6.14 -17.18 1.32
CA TYR A 115 -5.61 -18.16 0.37
C TYR A 115 -6.13 -17.89 -1.03
N ILE A 116 -5.26 -17.92 -2.03
CA ILE A 116 -5.63 -17.78 -3.44
C ILE A 116 -6.23 -19.11 -3.93
N LYS A 117 -7.33 -19.09 -4.69
CA LYS A 117 -8.00 -20.33 -5.15
C LYS A 117 -7.27 -21.05 -6.29
N ASN A 118 -6.56 -20.30 -7.14
CA ASN A 118 -5.84 -20.84 -8.29
C ASN A 118 -4.46 -20.18 -8.42
N MET A 119 -3.40 -20.87 -7.98
CA MET A 119 -2.03 -20.33 -8.01
C MET A 119 -1.48 -20.08 -9.41
N ASN A 120 -2.00 -20.78 -10.43
CA ASN A 120 -1.51 -20.65 -11.80
C ASN A 120 -1.79 -19.26 -12.40
N ASP A 121 -2.74 -18.53 -11.81
CA ASP A 121 -3.15 -17.20 -12.25
C ASP A 121 -2.34 -16.08 -11.59
N VAL A 122 -1.45 -16.41 -10.64
CA VAL A 122 -0.65 -15.43 -9.90
C VAL A 122 0.59 -15.02 -10.72
N PRO A 123 0.67 -13.77 -11.20
CA PRO A 123 1.83 -13.32 -11.97
C PRO A 123 3.05 -13.18 -11.07
N ARG A 124 4.23 -13.40 -11.65
CA ARG A 124 5.53 -13.16 -11.02
C ARG A 124 6.19 -11.97 -11.71
N LEU A 125 6.43 -10.90 -10.96
CA LEU A 125 7.00 -9.67 -11.50
C LEU A 125 8.53 -9.69 -11.35
N GLY A 126 9.23 -9.87 -12.47
CA GLY A 126 10.69 -9.88 -12.50
C GLY A 126 11.31 -11.14 -11.88
N LYS A 127 12.57 -11.02 -11.47
CA LYS A 127 13.29 -12.06 -10.73
C LYS A 127 13.19 -11.79 -9.23
N PRO A 128 13.26 -12.82 -8.36
CA PRO A 128 13.37 -12.62 -6.93
C PRO A 128 14.55 -11.70 -6.57
N SER A 129 14.37 -10.84 -5.56
CA SER A 129 15.41 -9.96 -5.03
C SER A 129 15.27 -9.76 -3.53
N GLU A 130 16.34 -9.25 -2.91
CA GLU A 130 16.37 -8.89 -1.48
C GLU A 130 15.60 -7.58 -1.19
N ASP A 131 15.09 -6.88 -2.21
CA ASP A 131 14.43 -5.58 -2.04
C ASP A 131 13.19 -5.67 -1.13
N PHE A 132 12.56 -6.84 -1.04
CA PHE A 132 11.31 -7.10 -0.30
C PHE A 132 11.40 -8.31 0.64
N SER A 133 12.61 -8.80 0.94
CA SER A 133 12.81 -10.04 1.72
C SER A 133 12.39 -9.92 3.19
N GLY A 134 12.22 -8.69 3.70
CA GLY A 134 12.05 -8.45 5.13
C GLY A 134 13.17 -9.15 5.91
N TRP A 135 12.77 -9.82 6.99
CA TRP A 135 13.65 -10.53 7.93
C TRP A 135 14.09 -11.93 7.49
N ILE A 136 13.67 -12.40 6.31
CA ILE A 136 13.90 -13.78 5.87
C ILE A 136 15.30 -13.93 5.22
N ASP A 137 15.94 -12.81 4.87
CA ASP A 137 17.28 -12.77 4.24
C ASP A 137 17.40 -13.68 3.01
N LYS A 138 16.29 -13.89 2.30
CA LYS A 138 16.22 -14.65 1.05
C LYS A 138 15.58 -13.80 -0.04
N PRO A 139 16.03 -13.88 -1.30
CA PRO A 139 15.37 -13.21 -2.40
C PRO A 139 13.91 -13.66 -2.56
N VAL A 140 12.99 -12.69 -2.66
CA VAL A 140 11.55 -12.92 -2.83
C VAL A 140 11.03 -12.19 -4.07
N TYR A 141 9.86 -12.61 -4.59
CA TYR A 141 9.20 -11.82 -5.62
C TYR A 141 8.66 -10.49 -5.06
N ARG A 142 8.67 -9.46 -5.90
CA ARG A 142 8.03 -8.16 -5.61
C ARG A 142 6.55 -8.39 -5.26
N PRO A 143 6.04 -7.85 -4.13
CA PRO A 143 4.62 -7.85 -3.83
C PRO A 143 3.80 -7.14 -4.92
N ILE A 144 2.54 -7.52 -5.08
CA ILE A 144 1.67 -7.00 -6.15
C ILE A 144 0.38 -6.48 -5.55
N VAL A 145 -0.06 -5.29 -5.94
CA VAL A 145 -1.33 -4.74 -5.46
C VAL A 145 -2.50 -5.44 -6.15
N VAL A 146 -3.52 -5.75 -5.36
CA VAL A 146 -4.83 -6.20 -5.85
C VAL A 146 -5.92 -5.28 -5.33
N CYS A 147 -6.99 -5.08 -6.10
CA CYS A 147 -8.16 -4.34 -5.65
C CYS A 147 -9.46 -5.07 -6.04
N THR A 148 -10.54 -4.86 -5.29
CA THR A 148 -11.87 -5.38 -5.66
C THR A 148 -12.54 -4.56 -6.76
N SER A 149 -12.01 -3.36 -7.03
CA SER A 149 -12.37 -2.55 -8.20
C SER A 149 -11.80 -3.15 -9.49
N SER A 150 -12.30 -2.71 -10.64
CA SER A 150 -11.66 -2.95 -11.94
C SER A 150 -10.68 -1.83 -12.34
N SER A 151 -10.50 -0.82 -11.48
CA SER A 151 -9.58 0.29 -11.77
C SER A 151 -8.19 -0.01 -11.24
N CYS A 152 -7.21 0.09 -12.14
CA CYS A 152 -5.79 0.03 -11.85
C CYS A 152 -5.05 1.22 -12.49
N GLN A 153 -5.75 2.24 -13.00
CA GLN A 153 -5.14 3.26 -13.84
C GLN A 153 -4.17 4.12 -13.04
N ASP A 154 -3.13 4.63 -13.68
CA ASP A 154 -2.23 5.62 -13.08
C ASP A 154 -2.36 6.96 -13.84
N PRO A 155 -3.40 7.77 -13.54
CA PRO A 155 -3.61 9.04 -14.21
C PRO A 155 -2.47 10.04 -13.98
N GLU A 156 -1.71 9.89 -12.90
CA GLU A 156 -0.58 10.76 -12.57
C GLU A 156 0.75 10.33 -13.21
N LYS A 157 0.79 9.15 -13.83
CA LYS A 157 1.92 8.62 -14.63
C LYS A 157 3.22 8.54 -13.83
N TRP A 158 3.13 7.99 -12.62
CA TRP A 158 4.27 7.67 -11.79
C TRP A 158 5.27 6.79 -12.54
N LYS A 159 6.52 7.23 -12.56
CA LYS A 159 7.61 6.48 -13.22
C LYS A 159 8.96 6.75 -12.57
N PRO A 160 9.90 5.80 -12.69
CA PRO A 160 11.29 6.04 -12.31
C PRO A 160 11.85 7.31 -12.96
N TYR A 161 12.63 8.08 -12.22
CA TYR A 161 13.36 9.23 -12.76
C TYR A 161 14.66 9.47 -12.02
N VAL A 162 15.57 10.22 -12.65
CA VAL A 162 16.83 10.66 -12.05
C VAL A 162 16.62 12.04 -11.41
N PRO A 163 16.75 12.19 -10.08
CA PRO A 163 16.57 13.45 -9.39
C PRO A 163 17.65 14.46 -9.74
N SER A 164 17.29 15.75 -9.79
CA SER A 164 18.27 16.81 -9.93
C SER A 164 19.08 17.01 -8.64
N LYS A 165 20.23 17.67 -8.72
CA LYS A 165 21.00 18.06 -7.52
C LYS A 165 20.17 18.90 -6.55
N MET A 166 19.27 19.75 -7.07
CA MET A 166 18.36 20.55 -6.26
C MET A 166 17.32 19.68 -5.54
N ASP A 167 16.77 18.67 -6.21
CA ASP A 167 15.82 17.73 -5.61
C ASP A 167 16.47 16.97 -4.44
N ILE A 168 17.69 16.46 -4.65
CA ILE A 168 18.47 15.77 -3.61
C ILE A 168 18.81 16.72 -2.46
N SER A 169 19.26 17.94 -2.74
CA SER A 169 19.58 18.92 -1.70
C SER A 169 18.38 19.23 -0.81
N LYS A 170 17.17 19.32 -1.38
CA LYS A 170 15.93 19.48 -0.60
C LYS A 170 15.63 18.28 0.30
N ALA A 171 15.78 17.05 -0.23
CA ALA A 171 15.58 15.84 0.56
C ALA A 171 16.59 15.75 1.71
N LEU A 172 17.87 16.03 1.43
CA LEU A 172 18.93 16.07 2.45
C LEU A 172 18.65 17.13 3.51
N SER A 173 18.27 18.35 3.13
CA SER A 173 17.92 19.40 4.10
C SER A 173 16.82 18.95 5.06
N VAL A 174 15.78 18.27 4.57
CA VAL A 174 14.71 17.72 5.42
C VAL A 174 15.25 16.56 6.27
N ALA A 175 16.10 15.70 5.70
CA ALA A 175 16.71 14.59 6.43
C ALA A 175 17.55 15.07 7.63
N THR A 176 18.34 16.14 7.47
CA THR A 176 19.09 16.74 8.59
C THR A 176 18.15 17.15 9.72
N THR A 177 17.03 17.78 9.39
CA THR A 177 16.08 18.27 10.40
C THR A 177 15.26 17.14 11.01
N GLU A 178 14.82 16.14 10.25
CA GLU A 178 13.88 15.13 10.75
C GLU A 178 14.57 13.91 11.35
N LEU A 179 15.71 13.49 10.80
CA LEU A 179 16.36 12.22 11.16
C LEU A 179 17.58 12.39 12.06
N LEU A 180 18.15 13.60 12.12
CA LEU A 180 19.48 13.83 12.71
C LEU A 180 19.51 14.99 13.69
N LYS A 181 18.41 15.21 14.41
CA LYS A 181 18.22 16.35 15.33
C LYS A 181 19.38 16.56 16.32
N ASP A 182 20.16 15.51 16.61
CA ASP A 182 21.27 15.53 17.58
C ASP A 182 22.60 14.96 17.07
N THR A 183 22.83 14.92 15.74
CA THR A 183 24.08 14.34 15.20
C THR A 183 24.98 15.38 14.53
N THR A 184 26.30 15.18 14.61
CA THR A 184 27.30 15.99 13.89
C THR A 184 27.60 15.45 12.48
N VAL A 185 26.79 14.51 11.97
CA VAL A 185 27.03 13.83 10.71
C VAL A 185 26.81 14.81 9.53
N ASP A 186 27.85 15.00 8.74
CA ASP A 186 27.76 15.71 7.45
C ASP A 186 27.09 14.80 6.40
N ILE A 187 25.74 14.83 6.37
CA ILE A 187 24.95 13.97 5.48
C ILE A 187 25.26 14.15 4.01
N TYR A 188 25.74 15.32 3.61
CA TYR A 188 26.00 15.64 2.21
C TYR A 188 27.13 14.78 1.64
N LYS A 189 27.95 14.17 2.51
CA LYS A 189 29.00 13.22 2.15
C LYS A 189 28.63 11.75 2.38
N LYS A 190 27.52 11.48 3.07
CA LYS A 190 27.17 10.14 3.59
C LYS A 190 25.74 9.74 3.22
N TYR A 191 25.37 9.86 1.96
CA TYR A 191 24.09 9.35 1.48
C TYR A 191 24.24 8.52 0.21
N LYS A 192 23.29 7.61 0.02
CA LYS A 192 23.09 6.85 -1.21
C LYS A 192 21.67 7.10 -1.72
N LEU A 193 21.55 7.46 -3.00
CA LEU A 193 20.25 7.50 -3.67
C LEU A 193 19.85 6.06 -4.01
N GLU A 194 18.74 5.59 -3.45
CA GLU A 194 18.26 4.22 -3.66
C GLU A 194 17.28 4.15 -4.83
N LYS A 195 16.18 4.90 -4.74
CA LYS A 195 15.11 4.91 -5.75
C LYS A 195 14.47 6.29 -5.82
N SER A 196 13.83 6.58 -6.95
CA SER A 196 13.10 7.83 -7.11
C SER A 196 12.07 7.74 -8.24
N TYR A 197 10.90 8.31 -7.99
CA TYR A 197 9.75 8.27 -8.90
C TYR A 197 9.17 9.67 -9.07
N LYS A 198 8.68 10.01 -10.27
CA LYS A 198 8.00 11.28 -10.52
C LYS A 198 6.64 11.02 -11.15
N SER A 199 5.68 11.84 -10.75
CA SER A 199 4.38 11.96 -11.41
C SER A 199 4.32 13.27 -12.19
N ILE A 200 3.12 13.65 -12.64
CA ILE A 200 2.87 14.98 -13.23
C ILE A 200 3.15 16.09 -12.22
N ASN A 201 2.76 15.90 -10.95
CA ASN A 201 2.77 16.95 -9.92
C ASN A 201 3.86 16.76 -8.86
N ASP A 202 4.25 15.52 -8.60
CA ASP A 202 5.03 15.16 -7.43
C ASP A 202 6.28 14.35 -7.76
N LYS A 203 7.20 14.29 -6.79
CA LYS A 203 8.36 13.41 -6.85
C LYS A 203 8.58 12.71 -5.52
N LEU A 204 8.86 11.43 -5.58
CA LEU A 204 9.35 10.63 -4.47
C LEU A 204 10.86 10.41 -4.60
N ILE A 205 11.57 10.58 -3.50
CA ILE A 205 13.02 10.36 -3.40
C ILE A 205 13.26 9.46 -2.20
N CYS A 206 13.94 8.34 -2.43
CA CYS A 206 14.39 7.43 -1.39
C CYS A 206 15.91 7.52 -1.28
N ILE A 207 16.39 7.89 -0.10
CA ILE A 207 17.82 7.89 0.22
C ILE A 207 18.08 7.00 1.42
N THR A 208 19.27 6.43 1.45
CA THR A 208 19.85 5.84 2.65
C THR A 208 20.96 6.75 3.14
N ILE A 209 21.02 6.95 4.46
CA ILE A 209 22.08 7.72 5.11
C ILE A 209 23.07 6.73 5.69
N ASP A 210 24.33 6.82 5.27
CA ASP A 210 25.41 6.00 5.82
C ASP A 210 25.76 6.53 7.21
N ASN A 211 24.99 6.08 8.19
CA ASN A 211 25.20 6.33 9.60
C ASN A 211 26.03 5.21 10.22
N LYS A 212 27.14 4.79 9.58
CA LYS A 212 28.30 4.29 10.31
C LYS A 212 28.84 5.40 11.22
N VAL A 213 28.06 5.75 12.23
CA VAL A 213 28.54 6.36 13.44
C VAL A 213 29.30 5.21 14.10
N GLU A 214 30.61 5.35 14.23
CA GLU A 214 31.39 4.55 15.17
C GLU A 214 30.87 4.89 16.57
N THR A 215 29.72 4.33 16.95
CA THR A 215 29.23 4.42 18.30
C THR A 215 30.16 3.57 19.14
N ASN A 216 31.12 4.21 19.80
CA ASN A 216 31.97 3.62 20.85
C ASN A 216 31.16 3.24 22.12
N ALA A 217 29.85 2.97 21.99
CA ALA A 217 28.96 2.86 23.13
C ALA A 217 27.95 1.73 22.93
N ASP A 218 27.95 0.89 23.96
CA ASP A 218 27.08 -0.21 24.35
C ASP A 218 25.62 0.26 24.60
N THR A 219 25.06 1.08 23.70
CA THR A 219 23.66 1.56 23.81
C THR A 219 22.76 0.68 22.96
N SER A 220 22.24 -0.36 23.61
CA SER A 220 21.35 -1.41 23.08
C SER A 220 20.09 -0.92 22.38
N ASP A 221 19.65 0.32 22.60
CA ASP A 221 18.32 0.76 22.18
C ASP A 221 18.28 1.41 20.78
N PHE A 222 19.45 1.70 20.19
CA PHE A 222 19.57 2.22 18.83
C PHE A 222 20.41 1.33 17.89
N ALA A 223 21.04 0.28 18.43
CA ALA A 223 22.09 -0.47 17.73
C ALA A 223 21.73 -1.91 17.33
N GLU A 224 20.53 -2.41 17.64
CA GLU A 224 20.16 -3.80 17.33
C GLU A 224 19.09 -3.93 16.24
N SER A 225 19.25 -3.27 15.09
CA SER A 225 18.87 -3.96 13.87
C SER A 225 20.09 -4.72 13.37
N LYS A 226 20.03 -6.07 13.39
CA LYS A 226 20.97 -6.91 12.64
C LYS A 226 20.87 -6.69 11.11
N THR A 227 19.97 -5.81 10.67
CA THR A 227 19.86 -5.18 9.34
C THR A 227 20.42 -3.73 9.30
N GLY A 228 21.27 -3.38 10.27
CA GLY A 228 21.82 -2.06 10.55
C GLY A 228 22.22 -1.23 9.33
N ASN A 229 21.72 0.01 9.32
CA ASN A 229 22.09 1.17 8.48
C ASN A 229 21.30 1.44 7.20
N ASN A 230 20.44 0.55 6.70
CA ASN A 230 19.66 0.85 5.51
C ASN A 230 18.28 1.41 5.87
N GLN A 231 18.24 2.59 6.51
CA GLN A 231 17.00 3.35 6.62
C GLN A 231 16.64 3.91 5.25
N TYR A 232 15.71 3.28 4.56
CA TYR A 232 15.17 3.78 3.29
C TYR A 232 14.22 4.93 3.58
N ALA A 233 14.79 6.13 3.74
CA ALA A 233 14.06 7.33 4.07
C ALA A 233 13.41 7.89 2.80
N TRP A 234 12.07 7.96 2.82
CA TRP A 234 11.28 8.49 1.71
C TRP A 234 10.91 9.95 1.94
N PHE A 235 11.08 10.74 0.89
CA PHE A 235 10.76 12.16 0.85
C PHE A 235 9.81 12.43 -0.31
N LEU A 236 8.78 13.24 -0.05
CA LEU A 236 7.87 13.77 -1.05
C LEU A 236 8.23 15.21 -1.38
N LEU A 237 8.47 15.49 -2.66
CA LEU A 237 8.62 16.83 -3.20
C LEU A 237 7.35 17.18 -3.98
N SER A 238 6.59 18.15 -3.47
CA SER A 238 5.35 18.65 -4.06
C SER A 238 5.33 20.17 -4.03
N ASN A 239 5.00 20.83 -5.14
CA ASN A 239 4.91 22.30 -5.21
C ASN A 239 6.15 23.03 -4.61
N SER A 240 7.34 22.55 -4.95
CA SER A 240 8.64 23.00 -4.42
C SER A 240 8.91 22.76 -2.93
N LYS A 241 7.94 22.26 -2.16
CA LYS A 241 8.12 21.84 -0.76
C LYS A 241 8.59 20.39 -0.72
N CYS A 242 9.50 20.10 0.21
CA CYS A 242 9.95 18.75 0.50
C CYS A 242 9.49 18.39 1.91
N ARG A 243 9.02 17.16 2.11
CA ARG A 243 8.73 16.63 3.44
C ARG A 243 9.15 15.17 3.53
N TYR A 244 9.49 14.77 4.73
CA TYR A 244 9.73 13.37 5.08
C TYR A 244 8.39 12.63 5.15
N LEU A 245 8.35 11.41 4.62
CA LEU A 245 7.19 10.52 4.70
C LEU A 245 7.37 9.53 5.85
N LYS A 246 8.31 8.58 5.68
CA LYS A 246 8.71 7.58 6.66
C LYS A 246 10.01 6.92 6.20
N SER A 247 10.68 6.24 7.11
CA SER A 247 11.81 5.35 6.83
C SER A 247 11.32 3.91 6.73
N ASN A 248 12.20 2.99 6.34
CA ASN A 248 11.94 1.55 6.35
C ASN A 248 10.73 1.14 5.49
N MET A 249 10.55 1.86 4.37
CA MET A 249 9.50 1.57 3.41
C MET A 249 10.06 1.15 2.04
N ARG A 250 9.27 0.38 1.29
CA ARG A 250 9.50 0.05 -0.13
C ARG A 250 8.28 0.33 -0.96
N LEU A 251 8.41 1.13 -2.01
CA LEU A 251 7.31 1.38 -2.93
C LEU A 251 6.91 0.09 -3.68
N ILE A 252 5.64 -0.30 -3.57
CA ILE A 252 5.07 -1.47 -4.24
C ILE A 252 4.42 -1.06 -5.56
N ASP A 253 3.45 -0.16 -5.53
CA ASP A 253 2.75 0.32 -6.72
C ASP A 253 2.04 1.65 -6.47
N ALA A 254 1.63 2.31 -7.55
CA ALA A 254 0.81 3.51 -7.55
C ALA A 254 -0.32 3.37 -8.59
N GLY A 255 -1.56 3.60 -8.17
CA GLY A 255 -2.73 3.53 -9.04
C GLY A 255 -3.98 4.10 -8.38
N ASP A 256 -4.97 4.43 -9.20
CA ASP A 256 -6.32 4.84 -8.83
C ASP A 256 -7.16 3.58 -8.58
N TYR A 257 -7.18 3.11 -7.34
CA TYR A 257 -7.79 1.82 -6.98
C TYR A 257 -9.28 1.93 -6.69
N ASP A 258 -9.81 3.15 -6.59
CA ASP A 258 -11.23 3.41 -6.32
C ASP A 258 -11.96 4.19 -7.43
N ASN A 259 -11.25 4.46 -8.53
CA ASN A 259 -11.76 5.11 -9.74
C ASN A 259 -12.27 6.53 -9.51
N ASP A 260 -11.62 7.29 -8.61
CA ASP A 260 -11.95 8.70 -8.35
C ASP A 260 -11.05 9.70 -9.12
N GLY A 261 -10.12 9.19 -9.93
CA GLY A 261 -9.19 9.96 -10.73
C GLY A 261 -7.94 10.43 -9.97
N LYS A 262 -7.81 10.08 -8.69
CA LYS A 262 -6.59 10.31 -7.89
C LYS A 262 -5.84 9.01 -7.69
N VAL A 263 -4.54 9.12 -7.42
CA VAL A 263 -3.67 7.96 -7.21
C VAL A 263 -3.50 7.66 -5.72
N GLU A 264 -3.67 6.39 -5.36
CA GLU A 264 -3.17 5.80 -4.13
C GLU A 264 -1.76 5.22 -4.33
N VAL A 265 -0.90 5.37 -3.33
CA VAL A 265 0.48 4.87 -3.37
C VAL A 265 0.72 3.92 -2.21
N VAL A 266 1.07 2.68 -2.52
CA VAL A 266 1.24 1.60 -1.54
C VAL A 266 2.72 1.32 -1.32
N PHE A 267 3.12 1.29 -0.05
CA PHE A 267 4.45 0.87 0.38
C PHE A 267 4.37 -0.35 1.29
N LYS A 268 5.39 -1.22 1.22
CA LYS A 268 5.70 -2.19 2.28
C LYS A 268 6.40 -1.45 3.41
N ILE A 269 6.09 -1.77 4.67
CA ILE A 269 6.81 -1.36 5.88
C ILE A 269 7.60 -2.57 6.38
N GLU A 270 8.86 -2.36 6.74
CA GLU A 270 9.74 -3.39 7.31
C GLU A 270 10.49 -2.83 8.54
N GLU A 271 9.94 -3.04 9.73
CA GLU A 271 10.44 -2.52 10.99
C GLU A 271 10.69 -3.65 12.01
N TYR A 272 11.42 -3.34 13.08
CA TYR A 272 11.75 -4.34 14.10
C TYR A 272 10.47 -4.85 14.77
N ASP A 273 10.28 -6.18 14.74
CA ASP A 273 9.08 -6.86 15.26
C ASP A 273 7.76 -6.33 14.66
N HIS A 274 7.84 -5.72 13.48
CA HIS A 274 6.72 -4.97 12.93
C HIS A 274 6.84 -4.88 11.40
N ASP A 275 6.01 -5.63 10.69
CA ASP A 275 5.91 -5.54 9.23
C ASP A 275 4.51 -5.12 8.83
N GLY A 276 4.39 -4.55 7.64
CA GLY A 276 3.10 -4.04 7.21
C GLY A 276 3.08 -3.37 5.85
N TYR A 277 2.04 -2.58 5.67
CA TYR A 277 1.77 -1.81 4.48
C TYR A 277 1.24 -0.44 4.89
N VAL A 278 1.58 0.58 4.11
CA VAL A 278 0.93 1.89 4.19
C VAL A 278 0.41 2.29 2.83
N LEU A 279 -0.82 2.79 2.82
CA LEU A 279 -1.47 3.39 1.67
C LEU A 279 -1.54 4.90 1.88
N TYR A 280 -0.83 5.66 1.06
CA TYR A 280 -0.97 7.12 0.98
C TYR A 280 -2.03 7.46 -0.05
N TYR A 281 -2.89 8.43 0.27
CA TYR A 281 -3.99 8.88 -0.59
C TYR A 281 -4.24 10.38 -0.45
N ASP A 282 -5.10 10.92 -1.31
CA ASP A 282 -5.44 12.36 -1.36
C ASP A 282 -4.18 13.24 -1.52
N GLY A 283 -3.35 12.95 -2.52
CA GLY A 283 -2.09 13.70 -2.75
C GLY A 283 -1.10 13.57 -1.59
N PHE A 284 -1.03 12.36 -1.02
CA PHE A 284 -0.27 12.01 0.18
C PHE A 284 -0.67 12.79 1.45
N GLN A 285 -1.75 13.57 1.46
CA GLN A 285 -2.16 14.32 2.67
C GLN A 285 -2.70 13.39 3.76
N LYS A 286 -3.17 12.22 3.37
CA LYS A 286 -3.66 11.18 4.27
C LYS A 286 -2.93 9.87 4.03
N ASN A 287 -2.94 9.02 5.04
CA ASN A 287 -2.46 7.65 4.93
C ASN A 287 -3.26 6.73 5.84
N SER A 288 -3.16 5.43 5.58
CA SER A 288 -3.64 4.37 6.46
C SER A 288 -2.58 3.28 6.54
N GLU A 289 -2.30 2.79 7.74
CA GLU A 289 -1.30 1.74 7.98
C GLU A 289 -1.99 0.44 8.40
N PHE A 290 -1.62 -0.65 7.75
CA PHE A 290 -1.94 -2.02 8.14
C PHE A 290 -0.65 -2.68 8.58
N TYR A 291 -0.63 -3.34 9.74
CA TYR A 291 0.58 -3.98 10.22
C TYR A 291 0.29 -5.19 11.10
N TRP A 292 1.29 -6.04 11.27
CA TRP A 292 1.31 -7.12 12.24
C TRP A 292 2.61 -7.07 13.03
N ILE A 293 2.57 -7.68 14.21
CA ILE A 293 3.72 -7.90 15.08
C ILE A 293 4.01 -9.40 15.16
N TYR A 294 5.21 -9.80 15.57
CA TYR A 294 5.57 -11.22 15.69
C TYR A 294 5.37 -11.79 17.10
N HIS A 295 5.18 -10.94 18.11
CA HIS A 295 5.10 -11.31 19.53
C HIS A 295 3.85 -10.77 20.25
#